data_AF-A0A368BTJ3-F1
#
_entry.id   AF-A0A368BTJ3-F1
#
_cell.length_a   1.000
_cell.length_b   1.000
_cell.length_c   1.000
_cell.angle_alpha   90.00
_cell.angle_beta   90.00
_cell.angle_gamma   90.00
#
_symmetry.space_group_name_H-M   'P 1'
#
loop_
_entity.id
_entity.type
_entity.pdbx_description
1 polymer ?
#
loop_
_entity_poly.entity_id
_entity_poly.type
_entity_poly.pdbx_seq_one_letter_code
_entity_poly.pdbx_strand_id
1 'polypeptide(L)'
;MRFPNYNKVSHVFATCFGVGSIPFAPGTWGSLFAVLLIFNITFLQDWIVLVAFLVVALSWWVCVEVHKDTKSDSSEIVIDEFAGMFVACMFINHDLVSLIFAF
;
A
#
# COMPACT_ATOMS: atom_id res chain seq x y z
N MET A 1 -19.53 -10.45 -7.06
CA MET A 1 -19.80 -9.18 -6.33
C MET A 1 -18.97 -8.10 -7.00
N ARG A 2 -19.43 -6.84 -7.05
CA ARG A 2 -18.60 -5.74 -7.57
C ARG A 2 -17.57 -5.38 -6.49
N PHE A 3 -16.29 -5.47 -6.82
CA PHE A 3 -15.20 -4.95 -5.98
C PHE A 3 -15.22 -3.41 -6.06
N PRO A 4 -14.92 -2.67 -4.98
CA PRO A 4 -14.70 -3.12 -3.60
C PRO A 4 -16.00 -3.26 -2.79
N ASN A 5 -16.01 -4.15 -1.79
CA ASN A 5 -17.08 -4.30 -0.81
C ASN A 5 -16.55 -3.98 0.59
N TYR A 6 -16.81 -2.76 1.07
CA TYR A 6 -16.29 -2.24 2.34
C TYR A 6 -16.84 -2.93 3.60
N ASN A 7 -17.82 -3.84 3.49
CA ASN A 7 -18.20 -4.70 4.60
C ASN A 7 -17.15 -5.79 4.88
N LYS A 8 -16.24 -6.04 3.94
CA LYS A 8 -15.14 -6.98 4.10
C LYS A 8 -13.86 -6.22 4.42
N VAL A 9 -13.24 -6.58 5.55
CA VAL A 9 -11.97 -5.98 6.02
C VAL A 9 -10.87 -6.12 4.97
N SER A 10 -10.79 -7.24 4.25
CA SER A 10 -9.81 -7.45 3.18
C SER A 10 -9.93 -6.42 2.05
N HIS A 11 -11.14 -6.01 1.67
CA HIS A 11 -11.32 -4.99 0.62
C HIS A 11 -10.95 -3.58 1.12
N VAL A 12 -11.18 -3.28 2.41
CA VAL A 12 -10.75 -2.02 3.03
C VAL A 12 -9.23 -1.91 2.94
N PHE A 13 -8.50 -2.95 3.33
CA PHE A 13 -7.04 -2.95 3.23
C PHE A 13 -6.55 -2.97 1.78
N ALA A 14 -7.16 -3.79 0.92
CA ALA A 14 -6.75 -3.89 -0.48
C ALA A 14 -6.84 -2.55 -1.23
N THR A 15 -7.80 -1.70 -0.88
CA THR A 15 -7.95 -0.34 -1.45
C THR A 15 -7.17 0.71 -0.67
N CYS A 16 -6.34 0.35 0.31
CA CYS A 16 -5.69 1.29 1.23
C CYS A 16 -6.69 2.28 1.86
N PHE A 17 -7.77 1.77 2.45
CA PHE A 17 -8.85 2.55 3.05
C PHE A 17 -9.61 3.45 2.07
N GLY A 18 -9.78 2.99 0.82
CA GLY A 18 -10.52 3.68 -0.23
C GLY A 18 -9.68 4.58 -1.15
N VAL A 19 -8.36 4.67 -0.93
CA VAL A 19 -7.42 5.37 -1.82
C VAL A 19 -7.43 4.77 -3.23
N GLY A 20 -7.50 3.44 -3.34
CA GLY A 20 -7.58 2.73 -4.61
C GLY A 20 -8.87 2.99 -5.40
N SER A 21 -9.92 3.54 -4.76
CA SER A 21 -11.16 3.91 -5.45
C SER A 21 -11.12 5.33 -6.05
N ILE A 22 -10.02 6.07 -5.89
CA ILE A 22 -9.85 7.37 -6.55
C ILE A 22 -9.78 7.13 -8.07
N PRO A 23 -10.60 7.83 -8.88
CA PRO A 23 -10.56 7.67 -10.32
C PRO A 23 -9.21 8.20 -10.86
N PHE A 24 -8.67 7.51 -11.87
CA PHE A 24 -7.39 7.78 -12.54
C PHE A 24 -6.14 7.35 -11.75
N ALA A 25 -5.37 6.43 -12.35
CA ALA A 25 -4.10 5.91 -11.83
C ALA A 25 -4.15 5.54 -10.32
N PRO A 26 -5.06 4.64 -9.90
CA PRO A 26 -5.24 4.27 -8.50
C PRO A 26 -3.95 3.81 -7.81
N GLY A 27 -3.08 3.07 -8.50
CA GLY A 27 -1.77 2.67 -7.97
C GLY A 27 -0.89 3.88 -7.60
N THR A 28 -0.92 4.97 -8.38
CA THR A 28 -0.21 6.22 -8.05
C THR A 28 -0.72 6.82 -6.74
N TRP A 29 -2.03 6.80 -6.50
CA TRP A 29 -2.60 7.24 -5.23
C TRP A 29 -2.20 6.32 -4.07
N GLY A 30 -2.12 5.00 -4.32
CA GLY A 30 -1.61 4.02 -3.36
C GLY A 30 -0.16 4.31 -2.95
N SER A 31 0.73 4.51 -3.92
CA SER A 31 2.13 4.88 -3.66
C SER A 31 2.24 6.23 -2.95
N LEU A 32 1.45 7.22 -3.36
CA LEU A 32 1.46 8.55 -2.72
C LEU A 32 1.02 8.46 -1.26
N PHE A 33 -0.01 7.66 -0.98
CA PHE A 33 -0.45 7.41 0.39
C PHE A 33 0.63 6.73 1.23
N ALA A 34 1.35 5.76 0.67
CA ALA A 34 2.49 5.14 1.35
C ALA A 34 3.61 6.14 1.67
N VAL A 35 3.99 6.98 0.70
CA VAL A 35 5.02 8.02 0.90
C VAL A 35 4.62 9.02 1.99
N LEU A 36 3.38 9.50 1.94
CA LEU A 36 2.84 10.39 2.98
C LEU A 36 2.88 9.71 4.35
N LEU A 37 2.54 8.43 4.43
CA LEU A 37 2.62 7.68 5.67
C LEU A 37 4.06 7.55 6.17
N ILE A 38 5.00 7.11 5.31
CA ILE A 38 6.43 6.96 5.62
C ILE A 38 7.02 8.27 6.13
N PHE A 39 6.71 9.40 5.49
CA PHE A 39 7.15 10.72 5.95
C PHE A 39 6.66 11.06 7.37
N ASN A 40 5.44 10.66 7.74
CA ASN A 40 4.89 10.89 9.07
C ASN A 40 5.44 9.91 10.13
N ILE A 41 6.06 8.80 9.72
CA ILE A 41 6.66 7.79 10.61
C ILE A 41 8.18 7.74 10.52
N THR A 42 8.83 8.84 10.13
CA THR A 42 10.30 8.97 10.06
C THR A 42 11.02 8.57 11.35
N PHE A 43 10.37 8.74 12.51
CA PHE A 43 10.90 8.27 13.80
C PHE A 43 11.04 6.73 13.91
N LEU A 44 10.43 5.97 12.99
CA LEU A 44 10.58 4.51 12.86
C LEU A 44 11.59 4.11 11.79
N GLN A 45 12.41 5.03 11.26
CA GLN A 45 13.37 4.73 10.19
C GLN A 45 14.30 3.56 10.56
N ASP A 46 14.79 3.48 11.80
CA ASP A 46 15.63 2.36 12.25
C ASP A 46 14.92 0.99 12.21
N TRP A 47 13.59 1.01 12.24
CA TRP A 47 12.74 -0.19 12.19
C TRP A 47 12.13 -0.43 10.81
N ILE A 48 12.51 0.35 9.79
CA ILE A 48 11.83 0.34 8.48
C ILE A 48 11.84 -1.04 7.83
N VAL A 49 12.93 -1.81 7.99
CA VAL A 49 13.03 -3.17 7.44
C VAL A 49 11.98 -4.10 8.07
N LEU A 50 11.79 -4.03 9.38
CA LEU A 50 10.78 -4.81 10.08
C LEU A 50 9.37 -4.36 9.69
N VAL A 51 9.13 -3.04 9.63
CA VAL A 51 7.83 -2.47 9.22
C VAL A 51 7.50 -2.90 7.79
N ALA A 52 8.44 -2.77 6.86
CA ALA A 52 8.24 -3.14 5.47
C ALA A 52 8.02 -4.66 5.31
N PHE A 53 8.71 -5.50 6.08
CA PHE A 53 8.43 -6.94 6.12
C PHE A 53 6.98 -7.24 6.56
N LEU A 54 6.51 -6.58 7.63
CA LEU A 54 5.14 -6.73 8.12
C LEU A 54 4.11 -6.24 7.10
N VAL A 55 4.37 -5.10 6.44
CA VAL A 55 3.50 -4.54 5.41
C VAL A 55 3.43 -5.46 4.18
N VAL A 56 4.55 -6.03 3.74
CA VAL A 56 4.57 -7.01 2.64
C VAL A 56 3.81 -8.28 3.01
N ALA A 57 4.00 -8.80 4.23
CA ALA A 57 3.27 -9.97 4.70
C ALA A 57 1.75 -9.71 4.78
N LEU A 58 1.36 -8.52 5.24
CA LEU A 58 -0.04 -8.08 5.26
C LEU A 58 -0.60 -7.95 3.84
N SER A 59 0.13 -7.30 2.93
CA SER A 59 -0.23 -7.12 1.53
C SER A 59 -0.48 -8.47 0.85
N TRP A 60 0.46 -9.41 1.01
CA TRP A 60 0.30 -10.77 0.51
C TRP A 60 -0.96 -11.46 1.05
N TRP A 61 -1.19 -11.43 2.36
CA TRP A 61 -2.36 -12.04 2.98
C TRP A 61 -3.67 -11.43 2.48
N VAL A 62 -3.72 -10.11 2.35
CA VAL A 62 -4.88 -9.38 1.82
C VAL A 62 -5.14 -9.76 0.36
N CYS A 63 -4.11 -9.83 -0.49
CA CYS A 63 -4.25 -10.25 -1.88
C CYS A 63 -4.81 -11.68 -2.00
N VAL A 64 -4.31 -12.62 -1.18
CA VAL A 64 -4.84 -13.99 -1.12
C VAL A 64 -6.32 -14.00 -0.71
N GLU A 65 -6.70 -13.17 0.28
CA GLU A 65 -8.08 -13.11 0.74
C GLU A 65 -9.02 -12.51 -0.31
N VAL A 66 -8.63 -11.40 -0.95
CA VAL A 66 -9.42 -10.76 -2.01
C VAL A 66 -9.57 -11.66 -3.23
N HIS A 67 -8.54 -12.44 -3.57
CA HIS A 67 -8.57 -13.36 -4.72
C HIS A 67 -9.62 -14.48 -4.56
N LYS A 68 -9.99 -14.85 -3.33
CA LYS A 68 -11.06 -15.86 -3.09
C LYS A 68 -12.43 -15.37 -3.58
N ASP A 69 -12.66 -14.06 -3.50
CA ASP A 69 -13.95 -13.42 -3.77
C ASP A 69 -14.01 -12.68 -5.11
N THR A 70 -12.84 -12.35 -5.66
CA THR A 70 -12.69 -11.53 -6.87
C THR A 70 -11.87 -12.30 -7.91
N LYS A 71 -12.52 -12.76 -8.99
CA LYS A 71 -11.86 -13.49 -10.10
C LYS A 71 -11.20 -12.59 -11.16
N SER A 72 -11.36 -11.27 -11.04
CA SER A 72 -10.82 -10.29 -11.98
C SER A 72 -9.83 -9.40 -11.26
N ASP A 73 -8.71 -9.12 -11.90
CA ASP A 73 -7.74 -8.15 -11.42
C ASP A 73 -8.39 -6.76 -11.47
N SER A 74 -8.53 -6.12 -10.32
CA SER A 74 -9.16 -4.81 -10.20
C SER A 74 -8.08 -3.79 -9.96
N SER A 75 -8.04 -2.75 -10.78
CA SER A 75 -7.11 -1.63 -10.60
C SER A 75 -7.27 -0.90 -9.27
N GLU A 76 -8.37 -1.14 -8.54
CA GLU A 76 -8.61 -0.52 -7.21
C GLU A 76 -7.86 -1.25 -6.08
N ILE A 77 -7.27 -2.42 -6.33
CA ILE A 77 -6.35 -3.09 -5.40
C ILE A 77 -5.01 -2.37 -5.52
N VAL A 78 -4.62 -1.67 -4.45
CA VAL A 78 -3.42 -0.82 -4.44
C VAL A 78 -2.47 -1.11 -3.26
N ILE A 79 -2.72 -2.22 -2.55
CA ILE A 79 -1.98 -2.60 -1.35
C ILE A 79 -0.58 -3.14 -1.68
N ASP A 80 -0.39 -3.63 -2.90
CA ASP A 80 0.90 -4.04 -3.44
C ASP A 80 1.76 -2.83 -3.83
N GLU A 81 1.22 -1.78 -4.44
CA GLU A 81 1.94 -0.51 -4.62
C GLU A 81 2.30 0.13 -3.28
N PHE A 82 1.36 0.12 -2.33
CA PHE A 82 1.62 0.60 -0.97
C PHE A 82 2.78 -0.16 -0.32
N ALA A 83 2.77 -1.49 -0.37
CA ALA A 83 3.85 -2.32 0.17
C ALA A 83 5.17 -2.12 -0.59
N GLY A 84 5.12 -1.97 -1.90
CA GLY A 84 6.27 -1.69 -2.75
C GLY A 84 7.02 -0.43 -2.33
N MET A 85 6.29 0.63 -1.95
CA MET A 85 6.91 1.87 -1.45
C MET A 85 7.66 1.67 -0.14
N PHE A 86 7.15 0.84 0.78
CA PHE A 86 7.88 0.49 2.01
C PHE A 86 9.18 -0.28 1.69
N VAL A 87 9.16 -1.16 0.69
CA VAL A 87 10.35 -1.87 0.21
C VAL A 87 11.35 -0.90 -0.42
N ALA A 88 10.89 0.00 -1.29
CA ALA A 88 11.74 1.02 -1.93
C ALA A 88 12.42 1.92 -0.90
N CYS A 89 11.74 2.20 0.21
CA CYS A 89 12.24 3.08 1.26
C CYS A 89 13.10 2.38 2.34
N MET A 90 13.40 1.08 2.22
CA MET A 90 14.15 0.34 3.26
C MET A 90 15.58 0.84 3.48
N PHE A 91 16.24 1.34 2.43
CA PHE A 91 17.68 1.65 2.43
C PHE A 91 18.00 3.10 2.07
N ILE A 92 17.00 3.98 2.14
CA ILE A 92 17.16 5.42 1.91
C ILE A 92 16.81 6.19 3.19
N ASN A 93 17.27 7.43 3.27
CA ASN A 93 16.81 8.33 4.32
C ASN A 93 15.36 8.73 4.07
N HIS A 94 14.58 8.94 5.13
CA HIS A 94 13.18 9.34 5.02
C HIS A 94 13.01 10.86 5.02
N ASP A 95 13.99 11.59 4.48
CA ASP A 95 13.84 13.02 4.21
C ASP A 95 13.00 13.24 2.94
N LEU A 96 12.44 14.45 2.81
CA LEU A 96 11.53 14.79 1.72
C LEU A 96 12.14 14.56 0.33
N VAL A 97 13.43 14.86 0.14
CA VAL A 97 14.08 14.72 -1.17
C VAL A 97 14.19 13.25 -1.54
N SER A 98 14.68 12.43 -0.61
CA SER A 98 14.81 10.99 -0.82
C SER A 98 13.46 10.31 -1.10
N LEU A 99 12.40 10.72 -0.40
CA LEU A 99 11.04 10.19 -0.62
C LEU A 99 10.43 10.60 -1.97
N ILE A 100 10.74 11.81 -2.47
CA ILE A 100 10.31 12.25 -3.81
C ILE A 100 11.00 11.42 -4.90
N PHE A 101 12.27 11.05 -4.71
CA PHE A 101 12.98 10.20 -5.68
C PHE A 101 12.57 8.73 -5.60
N ALA A 102 12.09 8.27 -4.44
CA ALA A 102 11.58 6.92 -4.27
C ALA A 102 10.20 6.73 -4.92
N PHE A 103 9.38 7.78 -4.92
CA PHE A 103 8.06 7.83 -5.56
C PHE A 103 8.16 7.86 -7.08
#